data_AF-A0A2H3JIQ6-F1
#
_entry.id   AF-A0A2H3JIQ6-F1
#
_cell.length_a   1.000
_cell.length_b   1.000
_cell.length_c   1.000
_cell.angle_alpha   90.00
_cell.angle_beta   90.00
_cell.angle_gamma   90.00
#
_symmetry.space_group_name_H-M   'P 1'
#
loop_
_entity.id
_entity.type
_entity.pdbx_description
1 polymer ?
#
loop_
_entity_poly.entity_id
_entity_poly.type
_entity_poly.pdbx_seq_one_letter_code
_entity_poly.pdbx_strand_id
1 'polypeptide(L)'
;PFFVSGDKITGSVEVDLDIARNARGLSVAVIAGVTAVGQEEAVFLNVPQTLWDNTTVSPRKSAGIRAWPFSIQLPSEVTINVKGGRASQKFPLPPSFSERASPAYVEYRLIATVRRGFLRANQTLIRSFVYLPTWRAEPPSLLRQVAYREGTPLIGPDHDSEGWEMPAPVVIIGSLFSTRQIELRCSLAVARPLSYAKGTLIPLLLTIQGEDEQAIDLLATPAAVKIYLIRCRVLGTHATDQEESTVRSDHVFRDTVDTAYFWPSTDTASAGSRARTLRGELRIKSSLKPSFVFPGFSL
;
A
#
# COMPACT_ATOMS: atom_id res chain seq x y z
N PRO A 1 -6.04 2.77 -19.75
CA PRO A 1 -7.30 2.30 -19.12
C PRO A 1 -7.10 2.18 -17.61
N PHE A 2 -8.16 2.39 -16.83
CA PHE A 2 -8.12 2.39 -15.37
C PHE A 2 -9.27 1.51 -14.87
N PHE A 3 -8.96 0.59 -13.96
CA PHE A 3 -9.91 -0.35 -13.38
C PHE A 3 -9.74 -0.42 -11.87
N VAL A 4 -10.84 -0.65 -11.17
CA VAL A 4 -10.86 -0.87 -9.72
C VAL A 4 -11.34 -2.27 -9.37
N SER A 5 -11.26 -2.63 -8.08
CA SER A 5 -11.76 -3.92 -7.60
C SER A 5 -13.23 -4.13 -8.00
N GLY A 6 -13.54 -5.29 -8.57
CA GLY A 6 -14.88 -5.65 -9.03
C GLY A 6 -15.21 -5.23 -10.46
N ASP A 7 -14.40 -4.40 -11.11
CA ASP A 7 -14.62 -4.01 -12.50
C ASP A 7 -14.53 -5.21 -13.45
N LYS A 8 -15.32 -5.14 -14.54
CA LYS A 8 -15.20 -6.06 -15.68
C LYS A 8 -14.43 -5.38 -16.81
N ILE A 9 -13.35 -6.00 -17.23
CA ILE A 9 -12.56 -5.57 -18.39
C ILE A 9 -13.28 -6.08 -19.64
N THR A 10 -13.94 -5.18 -20.36
CA THR A 10 -14.70 -5.50 -21.57
C THR A 10 -14.10 -4.84 -22.80
N GLY A 11 -14.33 -5.43 -23.96
CA GLY A 11 -13.87 -4.88 -25.25
C GLY A 11 -14.14 -5.85 -26.39
N SER A 12 -13.60 -5.53 -27.56
CA SER A 12 -13.59 -6.39 -28.74
C SER A 12 -12.18 -6.52 -29.29
N VAL A 13 -11.87 -7.69 -29.84
CA VAL A 13 -10.65 -7.90 -30.65
C VAL A 13 -11.07 -8.01 -32.10
N GLU A 14 -10.53 -7.12 -32.94
CA GLU A 14 -10.77 -7.13 -34.38
C GLU A 14 -9.58 -7.80 -35.08
N VAL A 15 -9.88 -8.78 -35.93
CA VAL A 15 -8.87 -9.45 -36.76
C VAL A 15 -9.31 -9.40 -38.21
N ASP A 16 -8.43 -8.88 -39.05
CA ASP A 16 -8.50 -9.05 -40.50
C ASP A 16 -8.03 -10.46 -40.87
N LEU A 17 -8.97 -11.34 -41.20
CA LEU A 17 -8.68 -12.74 -41.56
C LEU A 17 -8.08 -12.89 -42.96
N ASP A 18 -8.18 -11.86 -43.81
CA ASP A 18 -7.59 -11.85 -45.14
C ASP A 18 -6.07 -11.62 -45.07
N ILE A 19 -5.64 -10.84 -44.07
CA ILE A 19 -4.24 -10.64 -43.67
C ILE A 19 -3.76 -11.81 -42.78
N ALA A 20 -4.55 -12.20 -41.78
CA ALA A 20 -4.22 -13.27 -40.83
C ALA A 20 -4.51 -14.68 -41.38
N ARG A 21 -4.08 -14.95 -42.62
CA ARG A 21 -4.29 -16.24 -43.30
C ARG A 21 -3.77 -17.40 -42.45
N ASN A 22 -4.61 -18.43 -42.28
CA ASN A 22 -4.34 -19.62 -41.45
C ASN A 22 -4.27 -19.35 -39.93
N ALA A 23 -4.96 -18.33 -39.43
CA ALA A 23 -5.32 -18.27 -38.02
C ALA A 23 -6.05 -19.56 -37.62
N ARG A 24 -5.77 -20.07 -36.42
CA ARG A 24 -6.37 -21.29 -35.86
C ARG A 24 -7.10 -21.04 -34.56
N GLY A 25 -6.80 -19.94 -33.88
CA GLY A 25 -7.51 -19.55 -32.68
C GLY A 25 -7.25 -18.09 -32.32
N LEU A 26 -8.11 -17.56 -31.47
CA LEU A 26 -8.01 -16.23 -30.89
C LEU A 26 -8.28 -16.35 -29.40
N SER A 27 -7.40 -15.79 -28.58
CA SER A 27 -7.56 -15.71 -27.14
C SER A 27 -7.13 -14.35 -26.62
N VAL A 28 -7.74 -13.93 -25.52
CA VAL A 28 -7.28 -12.79 -24.72
C VAL A 28 -6.86 -13.30 -23.34
N ALA A 29 -5.89 -12.66 -22.72
CA ALA A 29 -5.51 -12.96 -21.35
C ALA A 29 -5.17 -11.67 -20.60
N VAL A 30 -5.56 -11.59 -19.34
CA VAL A 30 -4.98 -10.61 -18.42
C VAL A 30 -3.80 -11.26 -17.71
N ILE A 31 -2.63 -10.66 -17.85
CA ILE A 31 -1.41 -11.06 -17.15
C ILE A 31 -0.96 -9.92 -16.25
N ALA A 32 -0.56 -10.24 -15.02
CA ALA A 32 0.08 -9.27 -14.14
C ALA A 32 1.28 -9.87 -13.41
N GLY A 33 2.28 -9.03 -13.19
CA GLY A 33 3.55 -9.43 -12.61
C GLY A 33 4.23 -8.31 -11.82
N VAL A 34 5.11 -8.73 -10.91
CA VAL A 34 6.05 -7.86 -10.21
C VAL A 34 7.39 -7.98 -10.89
N THR A 35 8.03 -6.86 -11.21
CA THR A 35 9.41 -6.85 -11.70
C THR A 35 10.27 -6.01 -10.77
N ALA A 36 11.26 -6.62 -10.14
CA ALA A 36 12.30 -5.93 -9.41
C ALA A 36 13.46 -5.58 -10.34
N VAL A 37 14.18 -4.48 -10.06
CA VAL A 37 15.31 -4.04 -10.88
C VAL A 37 16.36 -5.15 -10.96
N GLY A 38 16.73 -5.53 -12.18
CA GLY A 38 17.71 -6.59 -12.43
C GLY A 38 17.19 -8.02 -12.24
N GLN A 39 15.87 -8.21 -12.07
CA GLN A 39 15.22 -9.52 -11.96
C GLN A 39 14.20 -9.71 -13.10
N GLU A 40 13.88 -10.96 -13.40
CA GLU A 40 12.78 -11.29 -14.33
C GLU A 40 11.41 -10.98 -13.71
N GLU A 41 10.40 -10.81 -14.56
CA GLU A 41 9.01 -10.60 -14.13
C GLU A 41 8.47 -11.85 -13.42
N ALA A 42 8.10 -11.70 -12.15
CA ALA A 42 7.37 -12.70 -11.40
C ALA A 42 5.87 -12.54 -11.67
N VAL A 43 5.35 -13.32 -12.63
CA VAL A 43 3.92 -13.34 -12.97
C VAL A 43 3.12 -13.95 -11.82
N PHE A 44 2.14 -13.21 -11.29
CA PHE A 44 1.25 -13.65 -10.21
C PHE A 44 -0.21 -13.80 -10.65
N LEU A 45 -0.58 -13.28 -11.82
CA LEU A 45 -1.92 -13.36 -12.37
C LEU A 45 -1.88 -13.76 -13.84
N ASN A 46 -2.70 -14.74 -14.21
CA ASN A 46 -2.97 -15.11 -15.60
C ASN A 46 -4.43 -15.56 -15.72
N VAL A 47 -5.26 -14.74 -16.36
CA VAL A 47 -6.69 -15.00 -16.58
C VAL A 47 -6.94 -15.10 -18.09
N PRO A 48 -6.83 -16.30 -18.68
CA PRO A 48 -7.05 -16.51 -20.10
C PRO A 48 -8.55 -16.67 -20.42
N GLN A 49 -8.96 -16.17 -21.59
CA GLN A 49 -10.27 -16.40 -22.19
C GLN A 49 -10.08 -16.71 -23.69
N THR A 50 -10.54 -17.87 -24.12
CA THR A 50 -10.56 -18.24 -25.54
C THR A 50 -11.79 -17.60 -26.20
N LEU A 51 -11.57 -16.85 -27.28
CA LEU A 51 -12.64 -16.18 -28.04
C LEU A 51 -13.07 -16.98 -29.26
N TRP A 52 -12.13 -17.69 -29.88
CA TRP A 52 -12.38 -18.55 -31.03
C TRP A 52 -11.34 -19.65 -31.14
N ASP A 53 -11.78 -20.83 -31.56
CA ASP A 53 -10.93 -21.96 -31.92
C ASP A 53 -11.52 -22.66 -33.15
N ASN A 54 -10.65 -23.00 -34.11
CA ASN A 54 -11.04 -23.67 -35.35
C ASN A 54 -11.40 -25.16 -35.15
N THR A 55 -11.22 -25.70 -33.94
CA THR A 55 -11.60 -27.08 -33.59
C THR A 55 -13.08 -27.25 -33.28
N THR A 56 -13.78 -26.18 -32.89
CA THR A 56 -15.17 -26.23 -32.37
C THR A 56 -16.24 -25.76 -33.35
N VAL A 57 -15.86 -25.16 -34.48
CA VAL A 57 -16.79 -24.65 -35.50
C VAL A 57 -16.35 -25.11 -36.89
N SER A 58 -17.24 -25.76 -37.63
CA SER A 58 -16.97 -26.23 -38.99
C SER A 58 -16.42 -25.11 -39.89
N PRO A 59 -15.49 -25.40 -40.81
CA PRO A 59 -14.70 -24.39 -41.52
C PRO A 59 -15.53 -23.75 -42.64
N ARG A 60 -16.47 -22.87 -42.29
CA ARG A 60 -16.91 -21.86 -43.25
C ARG A 60 -15.75 -20.89 -43.39
N LYS A 61 -15.18 -20.81 -44.61
CA LYS A 61 -14.15 -19.83 -45.00
C LYS A 61 -14.55 -18.44 -44.50
N SER A 62 -14.06 -18.09 -43.33
CA SER A 62 -14.28 -16.81 -42.70
C SER A 62 -13.30 -15.83 -43.32
N ALA A 63 -13.80 -14.97 -44.20
CA ALA A 63 -13.04 -13.89 -44.82
C ALA A 63 -13.43 -12.54 -44.19
N GLY A 64 -12.58 -11.53 -44.40
CA GLY A 64 -12.81 -10.16 -43.93
C GLY A 64 -12.47 -9.90 -42.47
N ILE A 65 -12.80 -8.69 -42.03
CA ILE A 65 -12.62 -8.21 -40.66
C ILE A 65 -13.72 -8.80 -39.77
N ARG A 66 -13.32 -9.40 -38.66
CA ARG A 66 -14.24 -9.92 -37.64
C ARG A 66 -13.88 -9.38 -36.26
N ALA A 67 -14.90 -9.10 -35.48
CA ALA A 67 -14.78 -8.64 -34.10
C ALA A 67 -15.27 -9.73 -33.14
N TRP A 68 -14.48 -10.04 -32.13
CA TRP A 68 -14.87 -10.93 -31.03
C TRP A 68 -14.94 -10.16 -29.72
N PRO A 69 -16.12 -10.04 -29.09
CA PRO A 69 -16.23 -9.38 -27.80
C PRO A 69 -15.64 -10.26 -26.69
N PHE A 70 -15.13 -9.62 -25.64
CA PHE A 70 -14.63 -10.28 -24.44
C PHE A 70 -15.07 -9.54 -23.18
N SER A 71 -15.06 -10.25 -22.05
CA SER A 71 -15.40 -9.72 -20.73
C SER A 71 -14.66 -10.54 -19.68
N ILE A 72 -13.59 -9.98 -19.11
CA ILE A 72 -12.76 -10.61 -18.09
C ILE A 72 -13.01 -9.92 -16.75
N GLN A 73 -13.32 -10.70 -15.72
CA GLN A 73 -13.38 -10.22 -14.34
C GLN A 73 -12.11 -10.64 -13.61
N LEU A 74 -11.45 -9.69 -12.96
CA LEU A 74 -10.27 -10.00 -12.15
C LEU A 74 -10.70 -10.66 -10.84
N PRO A 75 -9.94 -11.66 -10.34
CA PRO A 75 -10.19 -12.20 -9.01
C PRO A 75 -9.85 -11.15 -7.95
N SER A 76 -10.50 -11.19 -6.80
CA SER A 76 -10.15 -10.30 -5.68
C SER A 76 -8.80 -10.65 -5.05
N GLU A 77 -8.42 -11.93 -5.12
CA GLU A 77 -7.23 -12.51 -4.51
C GLU A 77 -6.55 -13.50 -5.45
N VAL A 78 -5.25 -13.70 -5.24
CA VAL A 78 -4.45 -14.72 -5.92
C VAL A 78 -3.78 -15.62 -4.89
N THR A 79 -3.67 -16.90 -5.23
CA THR A 79 -3.01 -17.92 -4.41
C THR A 79 -1.55 -18.02 -4.84
N ILE A 80 -0.62 -17.70 -3.93
CA ILE A 80 0.82 -17.69 -4.21
C ILE A 80 1.52 -18.76 -3.38
N ASN A 81 2.31 -19.58 -4.06
CA ASN A 81 3.21 -20.52 -3.42
C ASN A 81 4.45 -19.78 -2.92
N VAL A 82 4.48 -19.50 -1.62
CA VAL A 82 5.63 -18.85 -0.98
C VAL A 82 6.78 -19.84 -0.94
N LYS A 83 7.94 -19.47 -1.52
CA LYS A 83 9.16 -20.28 -1.46
C LYS A 83 9.59 -20.46 0.00
N GLY A 84 10.05 -21.66 0.37
CA GLY A 84 10.53 -21.96 1.74
C GLY A 84 9.62 -22.87 2.58
N GLY A 85 8.78 -23.70 1.95
CA GLY A 85 7.99 -24.73 2.65
C GLY A 85 6.73 -24.22 3.37
N ARG A 86 6.42 -22.92 3.27
CA ARG A 86 5.15 -22.36 3.74
C ARG A 86 4.01 -22.79 2.81
N ALA A 87 2.84 -23.06 3.38
CA ALA A 87 1.64 -23.37 2.63
C ALA A 87 1.27 -22.23 1.66
N SER A 88 0.58 -22.57 0.58
CA SER A 88 0.07 -21.58 -0.36
C SER A 88 -0.84 -20.58 0.36
N GLN A 89 -0.60 -19.28 0.16
CA GLN A 89 -1.33 -18.22 0.85
C GLN A 89 -2.07 -17.35 -0.17
N LYS A 90 -3.27 -16.89 0.22
CA LYS A 90 -4.05 -15.95 -0.57
C LYS A 90 -3.61 -14.52 -0.26
N PHE A 91 -3.42 -13.73 -1.30
CA PHE A 91 -3.12 -12.32 -1.22
C PHE A 91 -4.09 -11.51 -2.07
N PRO A 92 -4.54 -10.33 -1.61
CA PRO A 92 -5.28 -9.42 -2.47
C PRO A 92 -4.42 -9.00 -3.66
N LEU A 93 -5.05 -8.69 -4.80
CA LEU A 93 -4.34 -8.16 -5.95
C LEU A 93 -3.66 -6.82 -5.61
N PRO A 94 -2.35 -6.67 -5.87
CA PRO A 94 -1.65 -5.43 -5.58
C PRO A 94 -2.05 -4.34 -6.59
N PRO A 95 -2.00 -3.05 -6.22
CA PRO A 95 -2.20 -1.97 -7.16
C PRO A 95 -1.13 -2.01 -8.25
N SER A 96 -1.46 -1.51 -9.44
CA SER A 96 -0.44 -1.10 -10.40
C SER A 96 0.47 -0.06 -9.76
N PHE A 97 1.77 -0.29 -9.83
CA PHE A 97 2.75 0.54 -9.16
C PHE A 97 3.94 0.83 -10.06
N SER A 98 4.28 2.12 -10.16
CA SER A 98 5.46 2.61 -10.84
C SER A 98 5.81 3.99 -10.28
N GLU A 99 7.06 4.18 -9.88
CA GLU A 99 7.61 5.45 -9.42
C GLU A 99 9.04 5.62 -9.97
N ARG A 100 9.48 6.87 -10.13
CA ARG A 100 10.86 7.17 -10.52
C ARG A 100 11.82 6.60 -9.46
N ALA A 101 12.85 5.89 -9.91
CA ALA A 101 13.85 5.25 -9.05
C ALA A 101 13.24 4.26 -8.03
N SER A 102 12.09 3.66 -8.36
CA SER A 102 11.56 2.54 -7.59
C SER A 102 12.38 1.27 -7.83
N PRO A 103 12.65 0.46 -6.79
CA PRO A 103 13.35 -0.81 -6.95
C PRO A 103 12.46 -1.92 -7.54
N ALA A 104 11.14 -1.71 -7.64
CA ALA A 104 10.20 -2.61 -8.29
C ALA A 104 8.98 -1.89 -8.88
N TYR A 105 8.29 -2.57 -9.79
CA TYR A 105 7.02 -2.14 -10.38
C TYR A 105 6.04 -3.30 -10.52
N VAL A 106 4.75 -2.97 -10.54
CA VAL A 106 3.63 -3.91 -10.71
C VAL A 106 2.87 -3.51 -11.96
N GLU A 107 2.86 -4.38 -12.96
CA GLU A 107 2.23 -4.12 -14.25
C GLU A 107 1.08 -5.10 -14.52
N TYR A 108 -0.01 -4.57 -15.08
CA TYR A 108 -1.15 -5.36 -15.58
C TYR A 108 -1.29 -5.15 -17.09
N ARG A 109 -1.39 -6.25 -17.83
CA ARG A 109 -1.42 -6.27 -19.29
C ARG A 109 -2.59 -7.11 -19.79
N LEU A 110 -3.35 -6.57 -20.74
CA LEU A 110 -4.27 -7.33 -21.59
C LEU A 110 -3.51 -7.76 -22.84
N ILE A 111 -3.48 -9.06 -23.11
CA ILE A 111 -2.76 -9.65 -24.25
C ILE A 111 -3.77 -10.38 -25.12
N ALA A 112 -3.98 -9.88 -26.35
CA ALA A 112 -4.70 -10.62 -27.39
C ALA A 112 -3.69 -11.43 -28.20
N THR A 113 -3.98 -12.71 -28.42
CA THR A 113 -3.12 -13.64 -29.16
C THR A 113 -3.90 -14.30 -30.28
N VAL A 114 -3.46 -14.10 -31.52
CA VAL A 114 -3.90 -14.85 -32.70
C VAL A 114 -2.97 -16.04 -32.88
N ARG A 115 -3.48 -17.24 -32.62
CA ARG A 115 -2.76 -18.49 -32.82
C ARG A 115 -2.71 -18.81 -34.31
N ARG A 116 -1.52 -19.09 -34.84
CA ARG A 116 -1.32 -19.47 -36.24
C ARG A 116 -0.98 -20.97 -36.35
N GLY A 117 -1.10 -21.51 -37.57
CA GLY A 117 -0.78 -22.92 -37.84
C GLY A 117 0.68 -23.31 -37.60
N PHE A 118 0.95 -24.61 -37.73
CA PHE A 118 2.26 -25.21 -37.46
C PHE A 118 3.38 -24.45 -38.20
N LEU A 119 4.46 -24.11 -37.49
CA LEU A 119 5.64 -23.33 -37.94
C LEU A 119 5.49 -21.81 -38.07
N ARG A 120 4.35 -21.19 -37.73
CA ARG A 120 4.21 -19.73 -37.71
C ARG A 120 4.15 -19.18 -36.29
N ALA A 121 4.91 -18.13 -36.02
CA ALA A 121 4.82 -17.41 -34.75
C ALA A 121 3.41 -16.83 -34.55
N ASN A 122 2.92 -16.88 -33.31
CA ASN A 122 1.67 -16.24 -32.95
C ASN A 122 1.81 -14.72 -33.09
N GLN A 123 0.71 -14.05 -33.43
CA GLN A 123 0.66 -12.59 -33.36
C GLN A 123 0.05 -12.17 -32.03
N THR A 124 0.69 -11.22 -31.36
CA THR A 124 0.23 -10.71 -30.08
C THR A 124 0.03 -9.21 -30.14
N LEU A 125 -1.00 -8.72 -29.48
CA LEU A 125 -1.24 -7.32 -29.19
C LEU A 125 -1.32 -7.16 -27.69
N ILE A 126 -0.51 -6.25 -27.14
CA ILE A 126 -0.38 -6.03 -25.70
C ILE A 126 -0.88 -4.62 -25.38
N ARG A 127 -1.71 -4.50 -24.34
CA ARG A 127 -2.14 -3.21 -23.80
C ARG A 127 -2.05 -3.20 -22.28
N SER A 128 -1.21 -2.33 -21.74
CA SER A 128 -1.12 -2.12 -20.29
C SER A 128 -2.29 -1.29 -19.77
N PHE A 129 -2.69 -1.54 -18.53
CA PHE A 129 -3.70 -0.77 -17.82
C PHE A 129 -3.36 -0.61 -16.34
N VAL A 130 -4.02 0.34 -15.69
CA VAL A 130 -3.87 0.60 -14.26
C VAL A 130 -4.99 -0.13 -13.52
N TYR A 131 -4.63 -0.94 -12.54
CA TYR A 131 -5.52 -1.55 -11.57
C TYR A 131 -5.29 -0.89 -10.21
N LEU A 132 -6.36 -0.42 -9.55
CA LEU A 132 -6.29 0.04 -8.16
C LEU A 132 -7.32 -0.72 -7.31
N PRO A 133 -6.91 -1.53 -6.33
CA PRO A 133 -7.82 -2.09 -5.36
C PRO A 133 -8.48 -0.96 -4.54
N THR A 134 -9.75 -1.15 -4.20
CA THR A 134 -10.51 -0.22 -3.37
C THR A 134 -10.37 -0.63 -1.91
N TRP A 135 -9.67 0.19 -1.13
CA TRP A 135 -9.63 0.06 0.31
C TRP A 135 -10.41 1.20 0.96
N ARG A 136 -11.16 0.88 2.01
CA ARG A 136 -11.83 1.86 2.85
C ARG A 136 -11.17 1.80 4.22
N ALA A 137 -10.60 2.94 4.64
CA ALA A 137 -10.14 3.10 6.01
C ALA A 137 -11.32 2.88 6.95
N GLU A 138 -11.07 2.21 8.06
CA GLU A 138 -12.06 2.04 9.11
C GLU A 138 -12.52 3.40 9.66
N PRO A 139 -13.76 3.51 10.14
CA PRO A 139 -14.22 4.73 10.78
C PRO A 139 -13.44 4.99 12.08
N PRO A 140 -13.18 6.26 12.46
CA PRO A 140 -12.63 6.60 13.77
C PRO A 140 -13.52 6.15 14.94
N SER A 141 -12.99 6.18 16.18
CA SER A 141 -13.78 5.95 17.39
C SER A 141 -15.03 6.85 17.45
N LEU A 142 -16.07 6.39 18.14
CA LEU A 142 -17.32 7.15 18.26
C LEU A 142 -17.06 8.54 18.87
N LEU A 143 -16.23 8.61 19.91
CA LEU A 143 -15.85 9.85 20.57
C LEU A 143 -15.12 10.82 19.61
N ARG A 144 -14.23 10.30 18.76
CA ARG A 144 -13.59 11.13 17.72
C ARG A 144 -14.59 11.61 16.67
N GLN A 145 -15.53 10.76 16.25
CA GLN A 145 -16.56 11.16 15.30
C GLN A 145 -17.45 12.28 15.85
N VAL A 146 -17.82 12.23 17.13
CA VAL A 146 -18.54 13.30 17.82
C VAL A 146 -17.70 14.57 17.85
N ALA A 147 -16.43 14.47 18.24
CA ALA A 147 -15.52 15.62 18.29
C ALA A 147 -15.40 16.32 16.93
N TYR A 148 -15.26 15.57 15.84
CA TYR A 148 -15.23 16.12 14.50
C TYR A 148 -16.56 16.72 14.05
N ARG A 149 -17.70 16.13 14.43
CA ARG A 149 -19.03 16.63 14.08
C ARG A 149 -19.36 17.93 14.80
N GLU A 150 -18.98 18.03 16.07
CA GLU A 150 -19.29 19.15 16.95
C GLU A 150 -18.20 20.22 16.96
N GLY A 151 -17.04 19.94 16.37
CA GLY A 151 -15.89 20.84 16.37
C GLY A 151 -15.26 20.99 17.76
N THR A 152 -15.37 19.98 18.62
CA THR A 152 -14.80 19.98 19.96
C THR A 152 -13.37 19.40 19.96
N PRO A 153 -12.54 19.72 20.96
CA PRO A 153 -11.21 19.14 21.09
C PRO A 153 -11.25 17.61 21.16
N LEU A 154 -10.22 16.96 20.62
CA LEU A 154 -10.10 15.50 20.69
C LEU A 154 -9.94 15.03 22.12
N ILE A 155 -10.74 14.04 22.49
CA ILE A 155 -10.65 13.34 23.77
C ILE A 155 -9.37 12.48 23.76
N GLY A 156 -8.56 12.64 24.81
CA GLY A 156 -7.29 11.92 24.96
C GLY A 156 -7.46 10.44 25.31
N PRO A 157 -6.37 9.66 25.29
CA PRO A 157 -6.39 8.22 25.56
C PRO A 157 -6.91 7.85 26.95
N ASP A 158 -6.79 8.73 27.94
CA ASP A 158 -7.29 8.49 29.31
C ASP A 158 -8.82 8.35 29.37
N HIS A 159 -9.52 8.90 28.38
CA HIS A 159 -10.98 8.90 28.30
C HIS A 159 -11.52 8.25 27.01
N ASP A 160 -10.66 7.97 26.02
CA ASP A 160 -10.99 7.26 24.78
C ASP A 160 -9.94 6.17 24.48
N SER A 161 -9.82 5.16 25.35
CA SER A 161 -8.81 4.11 25.19
C SER A 161 -8.97 3.27 23.91
N GLU A 162 -10.19 3.18 23.36
CA GLU A 162 -10.45 2.49 22.09
C GLU A 162 -10.03 3.33 20.87
N GLY A 163 -10.06 4.66 20.99
CA GLY A 163 -9.69 5.59 19.92
C GLY A 163 -8.20 5.80 19.76
N TRP A 164 -7.35 5.28 20.64
CA TRP A 164 -5.91 5.52 20.60
C TRP A 164 -5.13 4.20 20.70
N GLU A 165 -4.08 4.09 19.89
CA GLU A 165 -3.07 3.05 19.99
C GLU A 165 -1.91 3.63 20.81
N MET A 166 -1.47 2.90 21.83
CA MET A 166 -0.38 3.34 22.69
C MET A 166 0.75 2.30 22.67
N PRO A 167 1.73 2.45 21.76
CA PRO A 167 2.94 1.65 21.79
C PRO A 167 3.67 1.75 23.14
N ALA A 168 4.56 0.79 23.40
CA ALA A 168 5.38 0.78 24.60
C ALA A 168 6.15 2.12 24.75
N PRO A 169 6.08 2.78 25.92
CA PRO A 169 6.81 4.02 26.15
C PRO A 169 8.31 3.82 26.01
N VAL A 170 8.99 4.85 25.49
CA VAL A 170 10.44 4.87 25.32
C VAL A 170 11.06 5.66 26.47
N VAL A 171 12.13 5.13 27.05
CA VAL A 171 12.93 5.85 28.05
C VAL A 171 14.11 6.52 27.36
N ILE A 172 14.21 7.84 27.51
CA ILE A 172 15.30 8.67 27.01
C ILE A 172 16.21 8.97 28.20
N ILE A 173 17.47 8.55 28.08
CA ILE A 173 18.52 8.85 29.06
C ILE A 173 19.52 9.79 28.39
N GLY A 174 19.93 10.83 29.11
CA GLY A 174 20.88 11.79 28.58
C GLY A 174 21.45 12.70 29.66
N SER A 175 22.17 13.73 29.22
CA SER A 175 22.71 14.76 30.11
C SER A 175 22.22 16.14 29.72
N LEU A 176 21.76 16.91 30.70
CA LEU A 176 21.44 18.32 30.55
C LEU A 176 22.68 19.15 30.95
N PHE A 177 23.06 20.10 30.09
CA PHE A 177 24.25 20.95 30.25
C PHE A 177 25.52 20.17 30.59
N SER A 178 25.66 18.95 30.03
CA SER A 178 26.81 18.05 30.20
C SER A 178 27.15 17.68 31.66
N THR A 179 26.23 17.91 32.60
CA THR A 179 26.52 17.81 34.03
C THR A 179 25.44 17.03 34.78
N ARG A 180 24.17 17.21 34.41
CA ARG A 180 23.05 16.58 35.09
C ARG A 180 22.50 15.42 34.27
N GLN A 181 22.60 14.20 34.77
CA GLN A 181 21.97 13.05 34.14
C GLN A 181 20.46 13.14 34.31
N ILE A 182 19.73 12.87 33.23
CA ILE A 182 18.29 12.90 33.18
C ILE A 182 17.76 11.60 32.59
N GLU A 183 16.61 11.18 33.09
CA GLU A 183 15.84 10.07 32.56
C GLU A 183 14.41 10.53 32.39
N LEU A 184 13.90 10.42 31.16
CA LEU A 184 12.56 10.84 30.79
C LEU A 184 11.83 9.70 30.09
N ARG A 185 10.57 9.51 30.43
CA ARG A 185 9.67 8.57 29.77
C ARG A 185 8.82 9.30 28.75
N CYS A 186 8.86 8.84 27.50
CA CYS A 186 8.06 9.35 26.40
C CYS A 186 7.02 8.32 25.97
N SER A 187 5.74 8.70 26.01
CA SER A 187 4.62 7.87 25.58
C SER A 187 3.95 8.55 24.38
N LEU A 188 3.81 7.83 23.27
CA LEU A 188 3.11 8.30 22.08
C LEU A 188 1.76 7.59 21.98
N ALA A 189 0.67 8.35 21.83
CA ALA A 189 -0.61 7.82 21.43
C ALA A 189 -0.89 8.19 19.97
N VAL A 190 -1.27 7.20 19.17
CA VAL A 190 -1.59 7.33 17.74
C VAL A 190 -3.08 7.04 17.55
N ALA A 191 -3.79 7.96 16.91
CA ALA A 191 -5.23 7.88 16.74
C ALA A 191 -5.70 6.66 15.94
N ARG A 192 -6.41 5.69 16.54
CA ARG A 192 -7.00 4.53 15.84
C ARG A 192 -8.21 4.91 14.96
N PRO A 193 -8.48 4.18 13.87
CA PRO A 193 -7.75 3.00 13.37
C PRO A 193 -6.39 3.37 12.77
N LEU A 194 -5.47 2.41 12.71
CA LEU A 194 -4.13 2.60 12.10
C LEU A 194 -4.16 2.48 10.57
N SER A 195 -5.34 2.70 9.98
CA SER A 195 -5.57 2.79 8.55
C SER A 195 -6.17 4.15 8.26
N TYR A 196 -5.52 4.92 7.40
CA TYR A 196 -5.89 6.31 7.15
C TYR A 196 -6.04 6.56 5.66
N ALA A 197 -7.00 7.41 5.31
CA ALA A 197 -7.20 7.82 3.94
C ALA A 197 -6.13 8.82 3.49
N LYS A 198 -5.88 8.86 2.18
CA LYS A 198 -4.98 9.87 1.61
C LYS A 198 -5.57 11.26 1.79
N GLY A 199 -4.73 12.24 2.10
CA GLY A 199 -5.15 13.63 2.29
C GLY A 199 -5.69 13.93 3.69
N THR A 200 -5.75 12.95 4.60
CA THR A 200 -6.19 13.17 5.99
C THR A 200 -5.01 13.41 6.92
N LEU A 201 -5.33 13.68 8.19
CA LEU A 201 -4.37 13.88 9.26
C LEU A 201 -4.39 12.64 10.18
N ILE A 202 -3.24 12.34 10.79
CA ILE A 202 -3.09 11.38 11.88
C ILE A 202 -2.92 12.20 13.16
N PRO A 203 -3.93 12.24 14.04
CA PRO A 203 -3.77 12.85 15.35
C PRO A 203 -2.80 12.06 16.22
N LEU A 204 -1.96 12.79 16.94
CA LEU A 204 -0.93 12.28 17.84
C LEU A 204 -1.05 12.98 19.19
N LEU A 205 -0.73 12.24 20.26
CA LEU A 205 -0.54 12.80 21.59
C LEU A 205 0.79 12.28 22.14
N LEU A 206 1.70 13.18 22.49
CA LEU A 206 2.99 12.84 23.07
C LEU A 206 3.01 13.31 24.53
N THR A 207 3.26 12.38 25.45
CA THR A 207 3.45 12.70 26.87
C THR A 207 4.90 12.45 27.24
N ILE A 208 5.56 13.49 27.79
CA ILE A 208 6.92 13.44 28.31
C ILE A 208 6.84 13.56 29.83
N GLN A 209 7.37 12.58 30.55
CA GLN A 209 7.29 12.50 32.01
C GLN A 209 8.68 12.25 32.60
N GLY A 210 8.96 12.83 33.77
CA GLY A 210 10.19 12.57 34.52
C GLY A 210 10.28 13.35 35.82
N GLU A 211 11.42 13.23 36.49
CA GLU A 211 11.67 13.93 37.76
C GLU A 211 12.24 15.34 37.56
N ASP A 212 12.83 15.61 36.41
CA ASP A 212 13.52 16.86 36.09
C ASP A 212 12.62 17.79 35.25
N GLU A 213 11.98 18.75 35.92
CA GLU A 213 11.04 19.68 35.28
C GLU A 213 11.69 20.51 34.16
N GLN A 214 12.92 20.96 34.35
CA GLN A 214 13.64 21.77 33.36
C GLN A 214 13.96 20.95 32.10
N ALA A 215 14.32 19.67 32.26
CA ALA A 215 14.54 18.78 31.14
C ALA A 215 13.24 18.48 30.38
N ILE A 216 12.14 18.28 31.11
CA ILE A 216 10.82 18.07 30.52
C ILE A 216 10.41 19.31 29.72
N ASP A 217 10.52 20.52 30.29
CA ASP A 217 10.14 21.76 29.60
C ASP A 217 10.96 21.99 28.33
N LEU A 218 12.26 21.69 28.35
CA LEU A 218 13.12 21.80 27.18
C LEU A 218 12.69 20.86 26.05
N LEU A 219 12.41 19.60 26.39
CA LEU A 219 12.05 18.57 25.40
C LEU A 219 10.57 18.61 24.99
N ALA A 220 9.71 19.18 25.82
CA ALA A 220 8.31 19.47 25.50
C ALA A 220 8.16 20.72 24.61
N THR A 221 9.24 21.42 24.28
CA THR A 221 9.17 22.50 23.29
C THR A 221 8.85 21.88 21.92
N PRO A 222 7.81 22.35 21.19
CA PRO A 222 7.41 21.76 19.91
C PRO A 222 8.53 21.61 18.87
N ALA A 223 9.51 22.51 18.88
CA ALA A 223 10.65 22.45 17.97
C ALA A 223 11.61 21.28 18.25
N ALA A 224 11.67 20.79 19.50
CA ALA A 224 12.53 19.70 19.94
C ALA A 224 11.98 18.32 19.54
N VAL A 225 10.67 18.21 19.31
CA VAL A 225 10.02 16.95 18.95
C VAL A 225 9.98 16.80 17.44
N LYS A 226 10.48 15.66 16.94
CA LYS A 226 10.40 15.26 15.53
C LYS A 226 9.85 13.85 15.43
N ILE A 227 8.65 13.72 14.85
CA ILE A 227 8.07 12.43 14.47
C ILE A 227 7.89 12.43 12.96
N TYR A 228 8.37 11.37 12.30
CA TYR A 228 8.35 11.24 10.85
C TYR A 228 7.43 10.11 10.43
N LEU A 229 6.72 10.31 9.32
CA LEU A 229 6.09 9.22 8.59
C LEU A 229 7.13 8.65 7.62
N ILE A 230 7.50 7.40 7.86
CA ILE A 230 8.45 6.67 7.03
C ILE A 230 7.67 5.71 6.13
N ARG A 231 7.95 5.75 4.84
CA ARG A 231 7.47 4.76 3.86
C ARG A 231 8.55 3.72 3.64
N CYS A 232 8.19 2.46 3.76
CA CYS A 232 9.09 1.32 3.59
C CYS A 232 8.73 0.56 2.32
N ARG A 233 9.70 0.34 1.44
CA ARG A 233 9.58 -0.51 0.26
C ARG A 233 10.39 -1.77 0.51
N VAL A 234 9.73 -2.92 0.54
CA VAL A 234 10.38 -4.21 0.87
C VAL A 234 10.34 -5.13 -0.35
N LEU A 235 11.49 -5.67 -0.75
CA LEU A 235 11.62 -6.56 -1.89
C LEU A 235 11.82 -8.02 -1.49
N GLY A 236 11.44 -8.92 -2.41
CA GLY A 236 11.82 -10.33 -2.36
C GLY A 236 11.02 -11.15 -1.37
N THR A 237 11.66 -12.15 -0.77
CA THR A 237 11.03 -13.14 0.11
C THR A 237 10.51 -12.55 1.41
N HIS A 238 11.04 -11.40 1.82
CA HIS A 238 10.68 -10.70 3.06
C HIS A 238 9.58 -9.66 2.85
N ALA A 239 9.09 -9.47 1.62
CA ALA A 239 8.05 -8.48 1.33
C ALA A 239 6.79 -8.68 2.19
N THR A 240 6.49 -9.91 2.61
CA THR A 240 5.31 -10.22 3.42
C THR A 240 5.59 -10.34 4.92
N ASP A 241 6.85 -10.21 5.35
CA ASP A 241 7.20 -10.34 6.76
C ASP A 241 6.81 -9.05 7.50
N GLN A 242 6.08 -9.19 8.61
CA GLN A 242 5.60 -8.06 9.42
C GLN A 242 6.63 -7.60 10.47
N GLU A 243 7.68 -8.39 10.72
CA GLU A 243 8.73 -8.10 11.69
C GLU A 243 10.00 -7.60 11.01
N GLU A 244 10.26 -6.29 11.10
CA GLU A 244 11.44 -5.64 10.49
C GLU A 244 12.78 -6.18 11.00
N SER A 245 12.84 -6.70 12.22
CA SER A 245 14.08 -7.19 12.86
C SER A 245 14.72 -8.38 12.14
N THR A 246 13.96 -9.03 11.24
CA THR A 246 14.40 -10.22 10.49
C THR A 246 14.83 -9.90 9.06
N VAL A 247 14.60 -8.68 8.58
CA VAL A 247 14.81 -8.31 7.17
C VAL A 247 16.19 -7.68 6.98
N ARG A 248 16.97 -8.23 6.05
CA ARG A 248 18.27 -7.64 5.68
C ARG A 248 18.07 -6.24 5.08
N SER A 249 18.93 -5.30 5.46
CA SER A 249 18.80 -3.88 5.12
C SER A 249 18.90 -3.57 3.62
N ASP A 250 19.46 -4.46 2.81
CA ASP A 250 19.60 -4.34 1.35
C ASP A 250 18.26 -4.55 0.60
N HIS A 251 17.25 -5.10 1.26
CA HIS A 251 15.92 -5.32 0.69
C HIS A 251 14.86 -4.33 1.16
N VAL A 252 15.22 -3.38 2.03
CA VAL A 252 14.30 -2.39 2.62
C VAL A 252 14.76 -0.98 2.26
N PHE A 253 13.91 -0.25 1.56
CA PHE A 253 14.18 1.15 1.18
C PHE A 253 13.23 2.06 1.95
N ARG A 254 13.80 3.02 2.70
CA ARG A 254 13.04 3.92 3.59
C ARG A 254 13.12 5.35 3.09
N ASP A 255 11.96 6.00 2.97
CA ASP A 255 11.86 7.42 2.68
C ASP A 255 11.08 8.12 3.79
N THR A 256 11.56 9.27 4.24
CA THR A 256 10.74 10.19 5.03
C THR A 256 9.74 10.86 4.11
N VAL A 257 8.44 10.65 4.35
CA VAL A 257 7.35 11.18 3.53
C VAL A 257 6.83 12.50 4.08
N ASP A 258 6.69 12.58 5.40
CA ASP A 258 6.21 13.77 6.09
C ASP A 258 6.69 13.81 7.55
N THR A 259 6.48 14.95 8.19
CA THR A 259 6.84 15.20 9.59
C THR A 259 5.62 15.72 10.34
N ALA A 260 5.41 15.23 11.55
CA ALA A 260 4.36 15.72 12.43
C ALA A 260 4.66 17.14 12.93
N TYR A 261 3.60 17.91 13.14
CA TYR A 261 3.62 19.20 13.82
C TYR A 261 3.06 19.04 15.22
N PHE A 262 3.67 19.70 16.21
CA PHE A 262 3.26 19.62 17.61
C PHE A 262 2.95 20.99 18.19
N TRP A 263 2.10 21.02 19.21
CA TRP A 263 1.81 22.18 20.03
C TRP A 263 1.46 21.75 21.47
N PRO A 264 1.67 22.62 22.47
CA PRO A 264 1.31 22.32 23.87
C PRO A 264 -0.16 21.99 24.02
N SER A 265 -0.46 20.96 24.83
CA SER A 265 -1.84 20.69 25.25
C SER A 265 -2.28 21.74 26.27
N THR A 266 -3.53 22.19 26.14
CA THR A 266 -4.17 23.14 27.08
C THR A 266 -4.56 22.50 28.40
N ASP A 267 -4.67 21.17 28.45
CA ASP A 267 -5.41 20.47 29.51
C ASP A 267 -4.53 19.99 30.67
N THR A 268 -3.20 20.18 30.60
CA THR A 268 -2.25 19.55 31.53
C THR A 268 -1.19 20.48 32.13
N ALA A 269 -1.31 21.79 31.97
CA ALA A 269 -0.37 22.74 32.56
C ALA A 269 -0.80 23.15 33.98
N SER A 270 -0.90 22.20 34.90
CA SER A 270 -0.82 22.54 36.32
C SER A 270 0.65 22.82 36.66
N ALA A 271 0.93 24.00 37.23
CA ALA A 271 2.27 24.34 37.68
C ALA A 271 2.79 23.26 38.64
N GLY A 272 3.95 22.66 38.32
CA GLY A 272 4.53 21.55 39.08
C GLY A 272 4.14 20.13 38.61
N SER A 273 3.40 19.98 37.51
CA SER A 273 3.19 18.66 36.90
C SER A 273 4.53 18.07 36.43
N ARG A 274 4.79 16.80 36.77
CA ARG A 274 5.95 16.02 36.28
C ARG A 274 5.77 15.45 34.88
N ALA A 275 4.75 15.93 34.17
CA ALA A 275 4.48 15.55 32.79
C ALA A 275 4.11 16.79 31.96
N ARG A 276 4.52 16.76 30.69
CA ARG A 276 4.05 17.69 29.67
C ARG A 276 3.47 16.89 28.52
N THR A 277 2.34 17.37 28.02
CA THR A 277 1.63 16.73 26.93
C THR A 277 1.61 17.66 25.72
N LEU A 278 1.98 17.13 24.56
CA LEU A 278 1.92 17.79 23.28
C LEU A 278 0.86 17.12 22.41
N ARG A 279 -0.01 17.93 21.83
CA ARG A 279 -0.89 17.51 20.75
C ARG A 279 -0.12 17.64 19.45
N GLY A 280 -0.35 16.72 18.53
CA GLY A 280 0.25 16.81 17.22
C GLY A 280 -0.60 16.22 16.11
N GLU A 281 -0.23 16.57 14.89
CA GLU A 281 -0.86 16.08 13.68
C GLU A 281 0.21 15.74 12.66
N LEU A 282 0.06 14.58 12.01
CA LEU A 282 0.87 14.17 10.89
C LEU A 282 0.00 14.12 9.63
N ARG A 283 0.44 14.80 8.57
CA ARG A 283 -0.31 14.84 7.31
C ARG A 283 0.00 13.65 6.42
N ILE A 284 -1.05 13.03 5.88
CA ILE A 284 -0.93 12.06 4.79
C ILE A 284 -1.16 12.80 3.48
N LYS A 285 -0.10 12.98 2.70
CA LYS A 285 -0.19 13.66 1.40
C LYS A 285 -1.16 12.91 0.47
N SER A 286 -2.00 13.66 -0.25
CA SER A 286 -2.95 13.09 -1.22
C SER A 286 -2.26 12.37 -2.40
N SER A 287 -1.02 12.77 -2.69
CA SER A 287 -0.15 12.18 -3.70
C SER A 287 0.52 10.87 -3.25
N LEU A 288 0.46 10.54 -1.95
CA LEU A 288 1.06 9.31 -1.43
C LEU A 288 0.37 8.09 -2.06
N LYS A 289 1.14 7.11 -2.51
CA LYS A 289 0.59 5.84 -2.97
C LYS A 289 0.10 5.04 -1.75
N PRO A 290 -1.07 4.39 -1.80
CA PRO A 290 -1.52 3.55 -0.70
C PRO A 290 -0.55 2.40 -0.46
N SER A 291 -0.38 2.02 0.81
CA SER A 291 0.41 0.85 1.20
C SER A 291 -0.26 -0.45 0.74
N PHE A 292 0.55 -1.47 0.51
CA PHE A 292 0.08 -2.82 0.22
C PHE A 292 1.15 -3.85 0.56
N VAL A 293 0.70 -5.04 0.92
CA VAL A 293 1.59 -6.17 1.21
C VAL A 293 1.37 -7.25 0.16
N PHE A 294 2.43 -7.62 -0.57
CA PHE A 294 2.35 -8.65 -1.60
C PHE A 294 3.69 -9.40 -1.76
N PRO A 295 3.68 -10.72 -2.05
CA PRO A 295 4.90 -11.46 -2.29
C PRO A 295 5.79 -10.84 -3.38
N GLY A 296 7.08 -10.68 -3.07
CA GLY A 296 8.06 -10.09 -3.98
C GLY A 296 8.18 -8.57 -3.88
N PHE A 297 7.12 -7.85 -3.49
CA PHE A 297 7.17 -6.41 -3.27
C PHE A 297 6.03 -5.87 -2.40
N SER A 298 6.38 -5.09 -1.38
CA SER A 298 5.45 -4.38 -0.50
C SER A 298 5.82 -2.91 -0.34
N LEU A 299 4.80 -2.08 -0.06
CA LEU A 299 4.87 -0.62 0.08
C LEU A 299 4.17 -0.16 1.36
#